data_AF-A0A6A5W5H3-F1
#
_entry.id   AF-A0A6A5W5H3-F1
#
_cell.length_a   1.000
_cell.length_b   1.000
_cell.length_c   1.000
_cell.angle_alpha   90.00
_cell.angle_beta   90.00
_cell.angle_gamma   90.00
#
_symmetry.space_group_name_H-M   'P 1'
#
loop_
_entity.id
_entity.type
_entity.pdbx_description
1 polymer ?
#
loop_
_entity_poly.entity_id
_entity_poly.type
_entity_poly.pdbx_seq_one_letter_code
_entity_poly.pdbx_strand_id
1 'polypeptide(L)'
;MSQNEQTTGQQSTSSGAGSPGSGRDSSKGRSDEWAGIQDPGERRKIQNKLAQRRFRDKVREQKEETEREVENQRRAGSSYTAPEPGEIDQNRDLSGLPWGGISMRHIVETGKTKEQSSQRSSRENSVYAAASRTGGSSR
;
A
#
# COMPACT_ATOMS: atom_id res chain seq x y z
N MET A 1 -45.58 -11.07 -47.62
CA MET A 1 -45.58 -12.54 -47.59
C MET A 1 -44.20 -12.95 -47.06
N SER A 2 -43.99 -13.56 -45.90
CA SER A 2 -44.82 -14.43 -45.08
C SER A 2 -44.59 -14.19 -43.59
N GLN A 3 -45.65 -14.46 -42.84
CA GLN A 3 -45.66 -14.70 -41.39
C GLN A 3 -45.09 -16.09 -41.08
N ASN A 4 -44.67 -16.29 -39.83
CA ASN A 4 -44.86 -17.48 -38.96
C ASN A 4 -43.77 -17.46 -37.87
N GLU A 5 -43.96 -17.88 -36.62
CA GLU A 5 -45.10 -18.10 -35.73
C GLU A 5 -44.50 -18.25 -34.31
N GLN A 6 -45.35 -18.07 -33.31
CA GLN A 6 -45.05 -18.03 -31.88
C GLN A 6 -44.60 -19.39 -31.32
N THR A 7 -43.73 -19.39 -30.32
CA THR A 7 -43.82 -20.38 -29.22
C THR A 7 -43.64 -19.69 -27.87
N THR A 8 -44.61 -19.96 -27.01
CA THR A 8 -44.81 -19.47 -25.66
C THR A 8 -44.02 -20.31 -24.66
N GLY A 9 -43.09 -19.68 -23.93
CA GLY A 9 -42.43 -20.27 -22.77
C GLY A 9 -42.95 -19.61 -21.49
N GLN A 10 -44.05 -20.13 -20.96
CA GLN A 10 -44.49 -19.80 -19.60
C GLN A 10 -43.51 -20.43 -18.60
N GLN A 11 -42.86 -19.62 -17.77
CA GLN A 11 -42.26 -20.08 -16.51
C GLN A 11 -42.66 -19.12 -15.40
N SER A 12 -43.77 -19.45 -14.75
CA SER A 12 -44.14 -18.95 -13.44
C SER A 12 -43.23 -19.59 -12.39
N THR A 13 -42.37 -18.82 -11.71
CA THR A 13 -41.85 -19.22 -10.40
C THR A 13 -41.78 -18.02 -9.46
N SER A 14 -42.65 -18.08 -8.46
CA SER A 14 -42.53 -17.53 -7.10
C SER A 14 -41.95 -16.12 -6.93
N SER A 15 -42.86 -15.20 -6.63
CA SER A 15 -42.66 -14.08 -5.73
C SER A 15 -42.16 -14.56 -4.36
N GLY A 16 -40.85 -14.80 -4.26
CA GLY A 16 -40.16 -14.95 -2.99
C GLY A 16 -40.07 -13.58 -2.32
N ALA A 17 -40.80 -13.41 -1.23
CA ALA A 17 -40.75 -12.25 -0.36
C ALA A 17 -39.29 -11.92 0.00
N GLY A 18 -38.75 -10.88 -0.62
CA GLY A 18 -37.53 -10.24 -0.15
C GLY A 18 -37.83 -9.63 1.20
N SER A 19 -37.41 -10.28 2.28
CA SER A 19 -37.33 -9.63 3.58
C SER A 19 -36.43 -8.41 3.42
N PRO A 20 -36.89 -7.18 3.75
CA PRO A 20 -35.99 -6.06 3.87
C PRO A 20 -35.12 -6.37 5.10
N GLY A 21 -33.87 -6.73 4.87
CA GLY A 21 -32.84 -6.73 5.89
C GLY A 21 -32.70 -5.30 6.41
N SER A 22 -33.46 -4.98 7.46
CA SER A 22 -33.36 -3.73 8.17
C SER A 22 -32.16 -3.79 9.12
N GLY A 23 -31.48 -2.65 9.28
CA GLY A 23 -30.60 -2.44 10.42
C GLY A 23 -29.11 -2.58 10.16
N ARG A 24 -28.63 -1.89 9.13
CA ARG A 24 -27.24 -1.40 9.06
C ARG A 24 -27.06 -0.29 10.11
N ASP A 25 -26.83 -0.66 11.37
CA ASP A 25 -25.98 0.08 12.33
C ASP A 25 -25.84 -0.66 13.68
N SER A 26 -24.97 -1.68 13.75
CA SER A 26 -24.57 -2.29 15.04
C SER A 26 -23.05 -2.46 15.14
N SER A 27 -22.28 -1.77 14.30
CA SER A 27 -20.83 -1.90 14.30
C SER A 27 -20.17 -1.29 15.53
N LYS A 28 -20.86 -0.41 16.27
CA LYS A 28 -20.34 0.26 17.46
C LYS A 28 -20.76 -0.38 18.81
N GLY A 29 -21.69 -1.34 18.80
CA GLY A 29 -22.17 -2.03 20.01
C GLY A 29 -21.72 -3.49 20.17
N ARG A 30 -21.26 -4.14 19.10
CA ARG A 30 -20.96 -5.60 19.10
C ARG A 30 -19.76 -6.02 19.94
N SER A 31 -18.82 -5.12 20.21
CA SER A 31 -17.69 -5.41 21.09
C SER A 31 -18.09 -5.52 22.56
N ASP A 32 -19.19 -4.89 22.97
CA ASP A 32 -19.71 -4.92 24.35
C ASP A 32 -20.74 -6.02 24.60
N GLU A 33 -21.26 -6.66 23.54
CA GLU A 33 -22.33 -7.67 23.63
C GLU A 33 -21.98 -8.85 24.55
N TRP A 34 -20.71 -9.17 24.79
CA TRP A 34 -20.27 -10.26 25.68
C TRP A 34 -19.76 -9.79 27.05
N ALA A 35 -19.65 -8.47 27.28
CA ALA A 35 -19.27 -7.92 28.58
C ALA A 35 -20.47 -7.90 29.55
N GLY A 36 -21.69 -7.73 29.04
CA GLY A 36 -22.93 -7.71 29.84
C GLY A 36 -23.60 -9.07 30.06
N ILE A 37 -23.03 -10.17 29.57
CA ILE A 37 -23.63 -11.51 29.67
C ILE A 37 -23.25 -12.15 31.02
N GLN A 38 -24.27 -12.46 31.81
CA GLN A 38 -24.13 -13.09 33.13
C GLN A 38 -23.81 -14.59 33.03
N ASP A 39 -24.30 -15.28 31.99
CA ASP A 39 -24.00 -16.71 31.78
C ASP A 39 -22.58 -16.93 31.20
N PRO A 40 -21.70 -17.69 31.87
CA PRO A 40 -20.36 -17.97 31.39
C PRO A 40 -20.32 -18.75 30.06
N GLY A 41 -21.27 -19.65 29.83
CA GLY A 41 -21.31 -20.50 28.65
C GLY A 41 -21.63 -19.72 27.37
N GLU A 42 -22.65 -18.87 27.43
CA GLU A 42 -23.02 -17.96 26.34
C GLU A 42 -21.93 -16.95 26.04
N ARG A 43 -21.32 -16.37 27.09
CA ARG A 43 -20.16 -15.48 26.95
C ARG A 43 -19.03 -16.15 26.18
N ARG A 44 -18.70 -17.40 26.53
CA ARG A 44 -17.62 -18.15 25.86
C ARG A 44 -17.94 -18.45 24.39
N LYS A 45 -19.19 -18.76 24.05
CA LYS A 45 -19.62 -18.99 22.66
C LYS A 45 -19.43 -17.73 21.81
N ILE A 46 -19.80 -16.56 22.33
CA ILE A 46 -19.68 -15.28 21.61
C ILE A 46 -18.21 -14.89 21.42
N GLN A 47 -17.38 -15.08 22.45
CA GLN A 47 -15.94 -14.89 22.33
C GLN A 47 -15.32 -15.77 21.24
N ASN A 48 -15.61 -17.07 21.24
CA ASN A 48 -15.10 -18.00 20.23
C ASN A 48 -15.55 -17.58 18.83
N LYS A 49 -16.82 -17.21 18.66
CA LYS A 49 -17.35 -16.72 17.37
C LYS A 49 -16.58 -15.48 16.88
N LEU A 50 -16.30 -14.53 17.77
CA LEU A 50 -15.56 -13.32 17.42
C LEU A 50 -14.08 -13.62 17.13
N ALA A 51 -13.43 -14.45 17.96
CA ALA A 51 -12.05 -14.87 17.76
C ALA A 51 -11.89 -15.59 16.41
N GLN A 52 -12.81 -16.49 16.07
CA GLN A 52 -12.82 -17.19 14.79
C GLN A 52 -12.99 -16.24 13.61
N ARG A 53 -13.90 -15.26 13.73
CA ARG A 53 -14.08 -14.22 12.72
C ARG A 53 -12.80 -13.40 12.54
N ARG A 54 -12.22 -12.89 13.62
CA ARG A 54 -10.96 -12.13 13.60
C ARG A 54 -9.81 -12.94 13.03
N PHE A 55 -9.71 -14.21 13.37
CA PHE A 55 -8.71 -15.11 12.81
C PHE A 55 -8.85 -15.23 11.29
N ARG A 56 -10.08 -15.49 10.80
CA ARG A 56 -10.35 -15.57 9.36
C ARG A 56 -10.13 -14.25 8.64
N ASP A 57 -10.46 -13.13 9.28
CA ASP A 57 -10.23 -11.79 8.75
C ASP A 57 -8.72 -11.53 8.63
N LYS A 58 -7.94 -11.81 9.68
CA LYS A 58 -6.49 -11.64 9.69
C LYS A 58 -5.79 -12.53 8.66
N VAL A 59 -6.23 -13.78 8.50
CA VAL A 59 -5.69 -14.69 7.47
C VAL A 59 -5.94 -14.16 6.06
N ARG A 60 -7.13 -13.60 5.79
CA ARG A 60 -7.42 -12.97 4.50
C ARG A 60 -6.60 -11.71 4.28
N GLU A 61 -6.50 -10.88 5.30
CA GLU A 61 -5.72 -9.63 5.27
C GLU A 61 -4.24 -9.89 5.03
N GLN A 62 -3.63 -10.86 5.72
CA GLN A 62 -2.23 -11.23 5.48
C GLN A 62 -2.00 -11.69 4.04
N LYS A 63 -2.93 -12.49 3.48
CA LYS A 63 -2.84 -12.91 2.07
C LYS A 63 -2.86 -11.69 1.14
N GLU A 64 -3.81 -10.79 1.33
CA GLU A 64 -3.91 -9.57 0.51
C GLU A 64 -2.69 -8.65 0.70
N GLU A 65 -2.17 -8.54 1.92
CA GLU A 65 -0.99 -7.74 2.24
C GLU A 65 0.26 -8.27 1.53
N THR A 66 0.48 -9.58 1.55
CA THR A 66 1.59 -10.19 0.79
C THR A 66 1.45 -9.98 -0.71
N GLU A 67 0.24 -10.10 -1.26
CA GLU A 67 -0.01 -9.84 -2.68
C GLU A 67 0.24 -8.37 -3.05
N ARG A 68 -0.21 -7.45 -2.19
CA ARG A 68 0.02 -6.01 -2.35
C ARG A 68 1.49 -5.67 -2.25
N GLU A 69 2.23 -6.27 -1.33
CA GLU A 69 3.65 -6.03 -1.14
C GLU A 69 4.47 -6.55 -2.33
N VAL A 70 4.16 -7.74 -2.85
CA VAL A 70 4.79 -8.28 -4.07
C VAL A 70 4.52 -7.38 -5.28
N GLU A 71 3.26 -6.95 -5.46
CA GLU A 71 2.91 -6.06 -6.57
C GLU A 71 3.53 -4.67 -6.41
N ASN A 72 3.60 -4.16 -5.18
CA ASN A 72 4.31 -2.93 -4.88
C ASN A 72 5.80 -3.07 -5.13
N GLN A 73 6.46 -4.15 -4.69
CA GLN A 73 7.88 -4.39 -4.95
C GLN A 73 8.16 -4.48 -6.45
N ARG A 74 7.28 -5.15 -7.21
CA ARG A 74 7.36 -5.23 -8.68
C ARG A 74 7.25 -3.86 -9.34
N ARG A 75 6.35 -2.99 -8.88
CA ARG A 75 6.15 -1.64 -9.43
C ARG A 75 7.20 -0.64 -8.93
N ALA A 76 7.62 -0.77 -7.67
CA ALA A 76 8.51 0.14 -6.97
C ALA A 76 9.98 -0.02 -7.36
N GLY A 77 10.36 -1.11 -8.02
CA GLY A 77 11.73 -1.36 -8.48
C GLY A 77 12.35 -0.26 -9.36
N SER A 78 11.52 0.68 -9.87
CA SER A 78 11.99 1.87 -10.59
C SER A 78 11.28 3.17 -10.16
N SER A 79 10.21 3.13 -9.37
CA SER A 79 9.41 4.33 -9.05
C SER A 79 9.98 5.24 -7.96
N TYR A 80 10.82 4.72 -7.05
CA TYR A 80 11.44 5.52 -5.97
C TYR A 80 12.96 5.74 -6.16
N THR A 81 13.54 5.18 -7.23
CA THR A 81 14.96 5.34 -7.54
C THR A 81 15.14 6.60 -8.38
N ALA A 82 15.91 7.57 -7.89
CA ALA A 82 16.27 8.75 -8.68
C ALA A 82 17.00 8.30 -9.96
N PRO A 83 16.59 8.75 -11.16
CA PRO A 83 17.15 8.28 -12.43
C PRO A 83 18.66 8.51 -12.47
N GLU A 84 19.40 7.57 -13.03
CA GLU A 84 20.83 7.77 -13.26
C GLU A 84 21.03 8.78 -14.41
N PRO A 85 22.08 9.61 -14.39
CA PRO A 85 22.30 10.61 -15.43
C PRO A 85 22.49 10.00 -16.83
N GLY A 86 22.84 8.70 -16.92
CA GLY A 86 22.92 7.96 -18.18
C GLY A 86 21.58 7.41 -18.71
N GLU A 87 20.53 7.35 -17.87
CA GLU A 87 19.19 6.86 -18.23
C GLU A 87 18.26 7.99 -18.70
N ILE A 88 18.67 9.24 -18.47
CA ILE A 88 17.94 10.43 -18.93
C ILE A 88 18.23 10.60 -20.42
N ASP A 89 17.28 10.16 -21.25
CA ASP A 89 17.35 10.30 -22.70
C ASP A 89 17.55 11.77 -23.08
N GLN A 90 18.66 12.05 -23.77
CA GLN A 90 18.94 13.34 -24.35
C GLN A 90 18.11 13.47 -25.62
N ASN A 91 16.80 13.69 -25.48
CA ASN A 91 16.01 14.28 -26.56
C ASN A 91 16.50 15.71 -26.76
N ARG A 92 17.67 15.82 -27.40
CA ARG A 92 18.49 17.01 -27.64
C ARG A 92 17.86 17.95 -28.68
N ASP A 93 16.64 17.63 -29.11
CA ASP A 93 16.02 18.18 -30.32
C ASP A 93 14.83 19.11 -30.03
N LEU A 94 14.47 19.36 -28.76
CA LEU A 94 13.28 20.17 -28.42
C LEU A 94 13.52 21.68 -28.35
N SER A 95 14.74 22.18 -28.49
CA SER A 95 14.98 23.63 -28.42
C SER A 95 15.42 24.20 -29.76
N GLY A 96 14.49 24.74 -30.53
CA GLY A 96 14.77 25.70 -31.61
C GLY A 96 15.31 27.05 -31.12
N LEU A 97 15.88 27.09 -29.90
CA LEU A 97 16.52 28.25 -29.30
C LEU A 97 18.01 28.20 -29.61
N PRO A 98 18.63 29.33 -30.04
CA PRO A 98 20.02 29.34 -30.53
C PRO A 98 21.08 28.98 -29.46
N TRP A 99 20.68 28.94 -28.19
CA TRP A 99 21.52 28.65 -27.02
C TRP A 99 21.27 27.25 -26.42
N GLY A 100 20.36 26.47 -26.98
CA GLY A 100 20.01 25.15 -26.46
C GLY A 100 19.15 25.18 -25.20
N GLY A 101 18.37 24.11 -24.98
CA GLY A 101 17.52 23.93 -23.81
C GLY A 101 18.29 23.47 -22.56
N ILE A 102 17.59 23.48 -21.42
CA ILE A 102 18.14 23.04 -20.12
C ILE A 102 18.43 21.53 -20.16
N SER A 103 19.65 21.13 -19.82
CA SER A 103 20.05 19.72 -19.76
C SER A 103 19.72 19.10 -18.40
N MET A 104 18.67 18.29 -18.35
CA MET A 104 18.29 17.53 -17.15
C MET A 104 19.40 16.56 -16.71
N ARG A 105 20.14 15.96 -17.64
CA ARG A 105 21.31 15.12 -17.33
C ARG A 105 22.35 15.89 -16.53
N HIS A 106 22.69 17.11 -16.95
CA HIS A 106 23.69 17.93 -16.27
C HIS A 106 23.23 18.30 -14.86
N ILE A 107 21.95 18.64 -14.68
CA ILE A 107 21.36 18.95 -13.37
C ILE A 107 21.44 17.74 -12.44
N VAL A 108 21.09 16.55 -12.92
CA VAL A 108 21.12 15.32 -12.11
C VAL A 108 22.55 14.89 -11.79
N GLU A 109 23.48 14.96 -12.75
CA GLU A 109 24.89 14.61 -12.57
C GLU A 109 25.60 15.54 -11.57
N THR A 110 25.38 16.84 -11.68
CA THR A 110 25.91 17.84 -10.73
C THR A 110 25.29 17.66 -9.34
N GLY A 111 23.99 17.38 -9.26
CA GLY A 111 23.30 17.06 -8.03
C GLY A 111 23.90 15.85 -7.31
N LYS A 112 24.07 14.72 -8.01
CA LYS A 112 24.66 13.50 -7.43
C LYS A 112 26.11 13.69 -7.01
N THR A 113 26.92 14.41 -7.80
CA THR A 113 28.32 14.72 -7.45
C THR A 113 28.41 15.55 -6.16
N LYS A 114 27.49 16.51 -6.00
CA LYS A 114 27.40 17.34 -4.80
C LYS A 114 26.90 16.55 -3.59
N GLU A 115 25.94 15.65 -3.78
CA GLU A 115 25.45 14.79 -2.70
C GLU A 115 26.54 13.82 -2.23
N GLN A 116 27.24 13.13 -3.15
CA GLN A 116 28.30 12.19 -2.81
C GLN A 116 29.45 12.88 -2.06
N SER A 117 29.86 14.07 -2.48
CA SER A 117 30.88 14.84 -1.76
C SER A 117 30.42 15.26 -0.35
N SER A 118 29.14 15.61 -0.19
CA SER A 118 28.54 15.93 1.11
C SER A 118 28.43 14.71 2.03
N GLN A 119 28.05 13.55 1.49
CA GLN A 119 28.00 12.29 2.23
C GLN A 119 29.40 11.82 2.64
N ARG A 120 30.41 12.00 1.76
CA ARG A 120 31.80 11.64 2.06
C ARG A 120 32.38 12.55 3.14
N SER A 121 32.16 13.87 3.05
CA SER A 121 32.65 14.81 4.06
C SER A 121 31.96 14.64 5.43
N SER A 122 30.66 14.36 5.45
CA SER A 122 29.93 14.11 6.71
C SER A 122 30.37 12.83 7.40
N ARG A 123 30.69 11.76 6.65
CA ARG A 123 31.29 10.53 7.18
C ARG A 123 32.70 10.77 7.72
N GLU A 124 33.51 11.54 7.01
CA GLU A 124 34.86 11.88 7.48
C GLU A 124 34.80 12.72 8.76
N ASN A 125 33.91 13.72 8.82
CA ASN A 125 33.73 14.56 10.01
C ASN A 125 33.16 13.77 11.21
N SER A 126 32.25 12.81 10.98
CA SER A 126 31.69 11.99 12.07
C SER A 126 32.68 10.99 12.64
N VAL A 127 33.59 10.43 11.84
CA VAL A 127 34.66 9.54 12.32
C VAL A 127 35.65 10.31 13.22
N TYR A 128 36.05 11.52 12.84
CA TYR A 128 36.88 12.38 13.69
C TYR A 128 36.15 12.87 14.96
N ALA A 129 34.85 13.14 14.88
CA ALA A 129 34.02 13.50 16.03
C ALA A 129 33.69 12.32 16.96
N ALA A 130 33.72 11.08 16.48
CA ALA A 130 33.54 9.87 17.29
C ALA A 130 34.84 9.49 18.01
N ALA A 131 35.99 9.61 17.33
CA ALA A 131 37.30 9.34 17.91
C ALA A 131 37.62 10.29 19.08
N SER A 132 37.26 11.57 18.98
CA SER A 132 37.50 12.58 20.02
C SER A 132 36.62 12.44 21.28
N ARG A 133 35.56 11.62 21.25
CA ARG A 133 34.67 11.38 22.41
C ARG A 133 35.13 10.22 23.28
N THR A 134 36.04 9.37 22.79
CA THR A 134 36.49 8.15 23.50
C THR A 134 37.83 8.31 24.22
N GLY A 135 38.51 9.44 24.05
CA GLY A 135 39.78 9.75 24.71
C GLY A 135 39.58 10.61 25.95
N GLY A 136 39.24 10.01 27.09
CA GLY A 136 39.08 10.81 28.31
C GLY A 136 38.70 10.04 29.58
N SER A 137 39.43 8.97 29.93
CA SER A 137 39.57 8.59 31.34
C SER A 137 40.76 7.66 31.52
N SER A 138 41.89 8.24 31.90
CA SER A 138 42.99 7.52 32.53
C SER A 138 43.60 8.46 33.55
N ARG A 139 43.22 8.25 34.82
CA ARG A 139 44.07 8.18 36.02
C ARG A 139 43.23 8.40 37.28
#